data_AF-A0A2Z2NMU3-F1
#
_entry.id   AF-A0A2Z2NMU3-F1
#
_cell.length_a   1.000
_cell.length_b   1.000
_cell.length_c   1.000
_cell.angle_alpha   90.00
_cell.angle_beta   90.00
_cell.angle_gamma   90.00
#
_symmetry.space_group_name_H-M   'P 1'
#
loop_
_entity.id
_entity.type
_entity.pdbx_description
1 polymer ?
#
loop_
_entity_poly.entity_id
_entity_poly.type
_entity_poly.pdbx_seq_one_letter_code
_entity_poly.pdbx_strand_id
1 'polypeptide(L)'
;MASEPDTVTVVETANSDEIPAMTKPGLVTKLIQLITSRLALSVGAQALVSGFHFALNLILLRLVTPYDYGVFAFAFVLAMFASAINNALISTPLTVYTPVLKDPVERARQEGMFSTLNLTLFCALVLVGIFYTQWSSLDGNISLSVTLFVAVYSARHFSRSAGYARMRPLITASGDATYVGVGILVMLVLLLSVDKLHISHVLLALVVANLAAMLVERYRLHGASRKWLSFSSLRSYGSVWEQSRWALAGSLTTLFLAQAHSLIITATNGPNAYAPLAAGFVLFGPVRVALLTWQNMVKPELAVALSESKHLAVRQQIRTTSFLMAGAVLMMGVMLLILWPWINDFLYADQYADEPMAMIVAMWSIITLFAASYNAPAAALQAMRDFRVLAMASVYGAILSGVLVSVTLYLFEPETTLIGILAAEAFMAIYLTRILYKRLQETS
;
A
#
# COMPACT_ATOMS: atom_id res chain seq x y z
N MET A 1 -9.82 41.33 -77.40
CA MET A 1 -11.12 42.04 -77.22
C MET A 1 -11.81 41.35 -76.05
N ALA A 2 -11.53 41.81 -74.84
CA ALA A 2 -12.27 42.89 -74.13
C ALA A 2 -13.52 42.29 -73.47
N SER A 3 -13.45 42.06 -72.14
CA SER A 3 -14.18 42.79 -71.06
C SER A 3 -15.55 42.16 -70.80
N GLU A 4 -16.02 41.77 -69.61
CA GLU A 4 -15.75 42.12 -68.21
C GLU A 4 -16.46 41.04 -67.34
N PRO A 5 -16.06 40.82 -66.07
CA PRO A 5 -16.76 39.91 -65.15
C PRO A 5 -17.59 40.67 -64.11
N ASP A 6 -18.86 40.29 -63.89
CA ASP A 6 -19.66 40.66 -62.71
C ASP A 6 -20.91 39.76 -62.68
N THR A 7 -21.17 38.94 -61.68
CA THR A 7 -21.68 39.39 -60.39
C THR A 7 -21.66 38.22 -59.41
N VAL A 8 -21.06 38.46 -58.24
CA VAL A 8 -21.15 37.60 -57.06
C VAL A 8 -22.54 37.80 -56.45
N THR A 9 -23.43 36.82 -56.58
CA THR A 9 -24.65 36.75 -55.76
C THR A 9 -24.31 36.21 -54.38
N VAL A 10 -24.17 37.14 -53.44
CA VAL A 10 -24.27 36.89 -52.00
C VAL A 10 -25.72 36.50 -51.70
N VAL A 11 -25.96 35.23 -51.37
CA VAL A 11 -27.19 34.80 -50.68
C VAL A 11 -26.84 34.63 -49.22
N GLU A 12 -27.21 35.63 -48.44
CA GLU A 12 -27.15 35.61 -46.99
C GLU A 12 -28.49 35.10 -46.43
N THR A 13 -28.36 34.28 -45.37
CA THR A 13 -29.32 34.01 -44.28
C THR A 13 -30.10 32.68 -44.24
N ALA A 14 -30.10 32.17 -43.00
CA ALA A 14 -31.02 31.21 -42.38
C ALA A 14 -30.73 29.70 -42.52
N ASN A 15 -29.75 29.19 -41.78
CA ASN A 15 -30.03 28.40 -40.57
C ASN A 15 -28.72 28.13 -39.81
N SER A 16 -28.42 28.98 -38.84
CA SER A 16 -27.56 28.59 -37.74
C SER A 16 -28.34 27.59 -36.91
N ASP A 17 -28.07 26.30 -37.08
CA ASP A 17 -28.44 25.30 -36.08
C ASP A 17 -27.86 25.78 -34.75
N GLU A 18 -28.73 26.28 -33.88
CA GLU A 18 -28.43 26.52 -32.48
C GLU A 18 -27.93 25.20 -31.91
N ILE A 19 -26.63 25.11 -31.69
CA ILE A 19 -26.04 24.11 -30.80
C ILE A 19 -26.81 24.27 -29.48
N PRO A 20 -27.56 23.26 -29.01
CA PRO A 20 -28.33 23.41 -27.79
C PRO A 20 -27.36 23.76 -26.68
N ALA A 21 -27.58 24.91 -26.03
CA ALA A 21 -26.79 25.32 -24.89
C ALA A 21 -26.80 24.16 -23.89
N MET A 22 -25.66 23.47 -23.75
CA MET A 22 -25.51 22.39 -22.78
C MET A 22 -25.82 22.98 -21.41
N THR A 23 -27.02 22.69 -20.91
CA THR A 23 -27.46 23.06 -19.56
C THR A 23 -26.38 22.60 -18.60
N LYS A 24 -25.76 23.56 -17.91
CA LYS A 24 -24.68 23.29 -16.94
C LYS A 24 -25.19 22.20 -15.99
N PRO A 25 -24.48 21.07 -15.85
CA PRO A 25 -24.97 19.96 -15.05
C PRO A 25 -25.23 20.46 -13.62
N GLY A 26 -26.43 20.15 -13.11
CA GLY A 26 -26.83 20.51 -11.76
C GLY A 26 -25.85 19.94 -10.73
N LEU A 27 -25.83 20.55 -9.54
CA LEU A 27 -24.93 20.17 -8.43
C LEU A 27 -24.99 18.65 -8.14
N VAL A 28 -26.18 18.06 -8.20
CA VAL A 28 -26.42 16.61 -8.05
C VAL A 28 -25.78 15.80 -9.19
N THR A 29 -25.93 16.22 -10.44
CA THR A 29 -25.33 15.54 -11.60
C THR A 29 -23.81 15.61 -11.58
N LYS A 30 -23.23 16.74 -11.14
CA LYS A 30 -21.79 16.87 -10.91
C LYS A 30 -21.32 15.97 -9.77
N LEU A 31 -22.09 15.88 -8.68
CA LEU A 31 -21.79 14.99 -7.55
C LEU A 31 -21.80 13.52 -8.00
N ILE A 32 -22.83 13.11 -8.76
CA ILE A 32 -22.95 11.77 -9.33
C ILE A 32 -21.79 11.50 -10.28
N GLN A 33 -21.45 12.43 -11.20
CA GLN A 33 -20.30 12.27 -12.10
C GLN A 33 -18.96 12.15 -11.35
N LEU A 34 -18.80 12.90 -10.25
CA LEU A 34 -17.61 12.83 -9.40
C LEU A 34 -17.53 11.47 -8.68
N ILE A 35 -18.62 11.02 -8.07
CA ILE A 35 -18.71 9.76 -7.30
C ILE A 35 -18.61 8.53 -8.21
N THR A 36 -19.16 8.60 -9.42
CA THR A 36 -19.09 7.53 -10.44
C THR A 36 -17.82 7.57 -11.27
N SER A 37 -16.94 8.56 -11.05
CA SER A 37 -15.67 8.64 -11.76
C SER A 37 -14.81 7.40 -11.50
N ARG A 38 -14.04 6.97 -12.50
CA ARG A 38 -13.14 5.80 -12.37
C ARG A 38 -12.16 5.95 -11.21
N LEU A 39 -11.74 7.18 -10.93
CA LEU A 39 -10.85 7.52 -9.82
C LEU A 39 -11.56 7.33 -8.48
N ALA A 40 -12.77 7.88 -8.31
CA ALA A 40 -13.55 7.73 -7.09
C ALA A 40 -13.87 6.26 -6.79
N LEU A 41 -14.22 5.47 -7.81
CA LEU A 41 -14.45 4.03 -7.67
C LEU A 41 -13.18 3.27 -7.26
N SER A 42 -12.02 3.63 -7.81
CA SER A 42 -10.75 3.00 -7.44
C SER A 42 -10.30 3.36 -6.02
N VAL A 43 -10.46 4.62 -5.62
CA VAL A 43 -10.14 5.08 -4.26
C VAL A 43 -11.11 4.46 -3.25
N GLY A 44 -12.41 4.43 -3.57
CA GLY A 44 -13.43 3.79 -2.75
C GLY A 44 -13.14 2.30 -2.52
N ALA A 45 -12.70 1.57 -3.55
CA ALA A 45 -12.31 0.17 -3.41
C ALA A 45 -11.11 -0.03 -2.45
N GLN A 46 -10.10 0.85 -2.50
CA GLN A 46 -8.98 0.80 -1.55
C GLN A 46 -9.42 1.13 -0.12
N ALA A 47 -10.31 2.11 0.05
CA ALA A 47 -10.88 2.45 1.35
C ALA A 47 -11.67 1.26 1.94
N LEU A 48 -12.43 0.53 1.12
CA LEU A 48 -13.14 -0.69 1.53
C LEU A 48 -12.17 -1.78 2.02
N VAL A 49 -11.07 -2.02 1.30
CA VAL A 49 -10.06 -3.00 1.71
C VAL A 49 -9.43 -2.62 3.05
N SER A 50 -9.10 -1.34 3.25
CA SER A 50 -8.57 -0.86 4.53
C SER A 50 -9.60 -0.98 5.65
N GLY A 51 -10.86 -0.60 5.41
CA GLY A 51 -11.94 -0.72 6.38
C GLY A 51 -12.17 -2.16 6.80
N PHE A 52 -12.13 -3.10 5.85
CA PHE A 52 -12.19 -4.53 6.11
C PHE A 52 -11.03 -4.99 7.01
N HIS A 53 -9.78 -4.64 6.67
CA HIS A 53 -8.64 -5.04 7.51
C HIS A 53 -8.66 -4.39 8.89
N PHE A 54 -9.10 -3.14 9.00
CA PHE A 54 -9.26 -2.47 10.27
C PHE A 54 -10.30 -3.18 11.14
N ALA A 55 -11.51 -3.42 10.61
CA ALA A 55 -12.56 -4.15 11.32
C ALA A 55 -12.14 -5.57 11.69
N LEU A 56 -11.46 -6.28 10.78
CA LEU A 56 -10.93 -7.61 11.05
C LEU A 56 -9.93 -7.58 12.21
N ASN A 57 -9.02 -6.61 12.26
CA ASN A 57 -8.09 -6.48 13.38
C ASN A 57 -8.82 -6.24 14.70
N LEU A 58 -9.84 -5.37 14.74
CA LEU A 58 -10.62 -5.13 15.96
C LEU A 58 -11.34 -6.39 16.45
N ILE A 59 -11.88 -7.19 15.52
CA ILE A 59 -12.53 -8.46 15.84
C ILE A 59 -11.51 -9.45 16.39
N LEU A 60 -10.36 -9.62 15.73
CA LEU A 60 -9.34 -10.57 16.15
C LEU A 60 -8.72 -10.22 17.49
N LEU A 61 -8.48 -8.94 17.78
CA LEU A 61 -7.97 -8.49 19.09
C LEU A 61 -8.82 -8.97 20.28
N ARG A 62 -10.12 -9.22 20.07
CA ARG A 62 -11.03 -9.72 21.09
C ARG A 62 -11.24 -11.23 21.06
N LEU A 63 -11.22 -11.83 19.88
CA LEU A 63 -11.65 -13.21 19.69
C LEU A 63 -10.50 -14.23 19.70
N VAL A 64 -9.26 -13.81 19.46
CA VAL A 64 -8.11 -14.71 19.47
C VAL A 64 -7.12 -14.35 20.56
N THR A 65 -6.27 -15.31 20.92
CA THR A 65 -5.23 -15.09 21.93
C THR A 65 -4.17 -14.08 21.44
N PRO A 66 -3.42 -13.41 22.33
CA PRO A 66 -2.29 -12.58 21.94
C PRO A 66 -1.30 -13.31 21.04
N TYR A 67 -1.05 -14.59 21.30
CA TYR A 67 -0.17 -15.43 20.46
C TYR A 67 -0.66 -15.50 19.02
N ASP A 68 -1.92 -15.89 18.85
CA ASP A 68 -2.57 -16.04 17.55
C ASP A 68 -2.63 -14.69 16.81
N TYR A 69 -2.94 -13.62 17.53
CA TYR A 69 -2.92 -12.26 16.97
C TYR A 69 -1.52 -11.84 16.52
N GLY A 70 -0.49 -12.15 17.32
CA GLY A 70 0.91 -11.93 16.97
C GLY A 70 1.32 -12.69 15.69
N VAL A 71 0.90 -13.96 15.56
CA VAL A 71 1.14 -14.76 14.35
C VAL A 71 0.45 -14.12 13.15
N PHE A 72 -0.80 -13.70 13.29
CA PHE A 72 -1.54 -13.01 12.24
C PHE A 72 -0.85 -11.73 11.81
N ALA A 73 -0.52 -10.85 12.75
CA ALA A 73 0.15 -9.59 12.46
C ALA A 73 1.49 -9.85 11.76
N PHE A 74 2.27 -10.82 12.23
CA PHE A 74 3.53 -11.18 11.61
C PHE A 74 3.37 -11.80 10.22
N ALA A 75 2.32 -12.59 9.99
CA ALA A 75 2.00 -13.10 8.65
C ALA A 75 1.75 -11.95 7.66
N PHE A 76 1.11 -10.85 8.09
CA PHE A 76 0.99 -9.64 7.27
C PHE A 76 2.34 -8.98 7.01
N VAL A 77 3.26 -8.96 7.99
CA VAL A 77 4.63 -8.48 7.77
C VAL A 77 5.31 -9.30 6.69
N LEU A 78 5.29 -10.63 6.80
CA LEU A 78 5.87 -11.52 5.79
C LEU A 78 5.22 -11.32 4.41
N ALA A 79 3.89 -11.15 4.36
CA ALA A 79 3.15 -10.88 3.14
C ALA A 79 3.53 -9.53 2.51
N MET A 80 3.79 -8.49 3.33
CA MET A 80 4.32 -7.21 2.86
C MET A 80 5.72 -7.38 2.26
N PHE A 81 6.61 -8.15 2.88
CA PHE A 81 7.95 -8.44 2.32
C PHE A 81 7.86 -9.20 0.99
N ALA A 82 7.05 -10.25 0.94
CA ALA A 82 6.82 -11.01 -0.30
C ALA A 82 6.21 -10.14 -1.40
N SER A 83 5.32 -9.20 -1.04
CA SER A 83 4.72 -8.25 -1.98
C SER A 83 5.71 -7.17 -2.41
N ALA A 84 6.63 -6.73 -1.55
CA ALA A 84 7.68 -5.78 -1.91
C ALA A 84 8.67 -6.38 -2.92
N ILE A 85 9.04 -7.66 -2.75
CA ILE A 85 9.85 -8.40 -3.72
C ILE A 85 9.11 -8.51 -5.06
N ASN A 86 7.83 -8.92 -5.02
CA ASN A 86 6.98 -8.96 -6.22
C ASN A 86 6.89 -7.59 -6.90
N ASN A 87 6.68 -6.55 -6.10
CA ASN A 87 6.50 -5.20 -6.62
C ASN A 87 7.75 -4.70 -7.34
N ALA A 88 8.92 -4.88 -6.71
CA ALA A 88 10.19 -4.42 -7.25
C ALA A 88 10.63 -5.18 -8.50
N LEU A 89 10.47 -6.51 -8.50
CA LEU A 89 11.01 -7.37 -9.56
C LEU A 89 10.03 -7.61 -10.72
N ILE A 90 8.72 -7.49 -10.47
CA ILE A 90 7.68 -7.95 -11.39
C ILE A 90 6.68 -6.83 -11.68
N SER A 91 5.96 -6.35 -10.65
CA SER A 91 4.81 -5.47 -10.87
C SER A 91 5.19 -4.07 -11.36
N THR A 92 6.24 -3.46 -10.81
CA THR A 92 6.70 -2.14 -11.26
C THR A 92 7.20 -2.21 -12.71
N PRO A 93 8.13 -3.11 -13.09
CA PRO A 93 8.50 -3.29 -14.49
C PRO A 93 7.32 -3.57 -15.44
N LEU A 94 6.36 -4.39 -15.03
CA LEU A 94 5.13 -4.67 -15.80
C LEU A 94 4.33 -3.38 -16.06
N THR A 95 4.11 -2.56 -15.03
CA THR A 95 3.32 -1.32 -15.16
C THR A 95 4.05 -0.21 -15.92
N VAL A 96 5.38 -0.26 -16.01
CA VAL A 96 6.19 0.79 -16.64
C VAL A 96 6.56 0.44 -18.08
N TYR A 97 7.06 -0.77 -18.34
CA TYR A 97 7.63 -1.13 -19.65
C TYR A 97 6.62 -1.80 -20.59
N THR A 98 5.63 -2.51 -20.07
CA THR A 98 4.65 -3.21 -20.91
C THR A 98 3.67 -2.29 -21.65
N PRO A 99 3.17 -1.17 -21.06
CA PRO A 99 2.24 -0.29 -21.75
C PRO A 99 2.84 0.42 -22.97
N VAL A 100 4.16 0.65 -22.97
CA VAL A 100 4.86 1.38 -24.06
C VAL A 100 5.17 0.51 -25.28
N LEU A 101 5.11 -0.82 -25.16
CA LEU A 101 5.29 -1.74 -26.28
C LEU A 101 4.11 -1.63 -27.24
N LYS A 102 4.37 -1.24 -28.50
CA LYS A 102 3.32 -1.09 -29.54
C LYS A 102 2.92 -2.42 -30.16
N ASP A 103 3.88 -3.33 -30.35
CA ASP A 103 3.62 -4.66 -30.91
C ASP A 103 2.85 -5.53 -29.90
N PRO A 104 1.63 -6.00 -30.26
CA PRO A 104 0.84 -6.88 -29.41
C PRO A 104 1.52 -8.20 -29.05
N VAL A 105 2.35 -8.75 -29.96
CA VAL A 105 3.04 -10.03 -29.74
C VAL A 105 4.15 -9.86 -28.72
N GLU A 106 5.00 -8.84 -28.91
CA GLU A 106 6.06 -8.51 -27.96
C GLU A 106 5.49 -8.18 -26.57
N ARG A 107 4.37 -7.44 -26.52
CA ARG A 107 3.67 -7.15 -25.27
C ARG A 107 3.20 -8.42 -24.57
N ALA A 108 2.54 -9.32 -25.29
CA ALA A 108 2.08 -10.60 -24.72
C ALA A 108 3.24 -11.48 -24.24
N ARG A 109 4.36 -11.49 -24.97
CA ARG A 109 5.58 -12.21 -24.58
C ARG A 109 6.16 -11.67 -23.28
N GLN A 110 6.20 -10.35 -23.11
CA GLN A 110 6.69 -9.71 -21.89
C GLN A 110 5.75 -9.96 -20.70
N GLU A 111 4.43 -9.90 -20.90
CA GLU A 111 3.45 -10.26 -19.87
C GLU A 111 3.56 -11.73 -19.45
N GLY A 112 3.76 -12.64 -20.41
CA GLY A 112 4.04 -14.05 -20.12
C GLY A 112 5.32 -14.24 -19.32
N MET A 113 6.34 -13.43 -19.55
CA MET A 113 7.61 -13.48 -18.79
C MET A 113 7.37 -13.07 -17.33
N PHE A 114 6.67 -11.95 -17.10
CA PHE A 114 6.33 -11.52 -15.74
C PHE A 114 5.35 -12.47 -15.04
N SER A 115 4.42 -13.08 -15.76
CA SER A 115 3.54 -14.14 -15.24
C SER A 115 4.36 -15.37 -14.81
N THR A 116 5.36 -15.75 -15.61
CA THR A 116 6.29 -16.84 -15.28
C THR A 116 7.12 -16.51 -14.03
N LEU A 117 7.67 -15.29 -13.92
CA LEU A 117 8.38 -14.84 -12.72
C LEU A 117 7.49 -14.84 -11.48
N ASN A 118 6.23 -14.40 -11.62
CA ASN A 118 5.28 -14.40 -10.51
C ASN A 118 4.97 -15.82 -10.04
N LEU A 119 4.81 -16.77 -10.97
CA LEU A 119 4.64 -18.18 -10.63
C LEU A 119 5.90 -18.75 -9.97
N THR A 120 7.09 -18.43 -10.48
CA THR A 120 8.36 -18.85 -9.85
C THR A 120 8.49 -18.34 -8.43
N LEU A 121 8.17 -17.05 -8.19
CA LEU A 121 8.18 -16.46 -6.86
C LEU A 121 7.13 -17.13 -5.95
N PHE A 122 5.92 -17.37 -6.45
CA PHE A 122 4.88 -18.09 -5.71
C PHE A 122 5.34 -19.49 -5.29
N CYS A 123 5.87 -20.28 -6.24
CA CYS A 123 6.39 -21.62 -5.95
C CYS A 123 7.56 -21.57 -4.97
N ALA A 124 8.48 -20.61 -5.10
CA ALA A 124 9.58 -20.44 -4.17
C ALA A 124 9.11 -20.13 -2.75
N LEU A 125 8.14 -19.21 -2.59
CA LEU A 125 7.55 -18.88 -1.29
C LEU A 125 6.84 -20.10 -0.65
N VAL A 126 6.10 -20.87 -1.45
CA VAL A 126 5.45 -22.11 -0.98
C VAL A 126 6.49 -23.15 -0.56
N LEU A 127 7.53 -23.38 -1.36
CA LEU A 127 8.59 -24.35 -1.04
C LEU A 127 9.35 -23.96 0.24
N VAL A 128 9.72 -22.68 0.38
CA VAL A 128 10.37 -22.16 1.59
C VAL A 128 9.45 -22.32 2.80
N GLY A 129 8.17 -22.00 2.67
CA GLY A 129 7.20 -22.13 3.77
C GLY A 129 6.92 -23.59 4.16
N ILE A 130 6.87 -24.51 3.20
CA ILE A 130 6.77 -25.96 3.48
C ILE A 130 8.03 -26.43 4.20
N PHE A 131 9.22 -26.05 3.75
CA PHE A 131 10.46 -26.41 4.42
C PHE A 131 10.51 -25.85 5.85
N TYR A 132 10.10 -24.59 6.03
CA TYR A 132 9.97 -23.98 7.34
C TYR A 132 8.98 -24.73 8.23
N THR A 133 7.82 -25.14 7.70
CA THR A 133 6.82 -25.93 8.45
C THR A 133 7.40 -27.24 9.00
N GLN A 134 8.29 -27.90 8.25
CA GLN A 134 8.92 -29.15 8.68
C GLN A 134 9.98 -28.95 9.77
N TRP A 135 10.59 -27.77 9.84
CA TRP A 135 11.68 -27.46 10.78
C TRP A 135 11.21 -26.65 11.99
N SER A 136 10.09 -25.93 11.86
CA SER A 136 9.56 -25.07 12.92
C SER A 136 8.87 -25.90 14.00
N SER A 137 8.96 -25.45 15.24
CA SER A 137 8.14 -25.95 16.36
C SER A 137 6.70 -25.41 16.35
N LEU A 138 6.32 -24.60 15.35
CA LEU A 138 4.98 -24.07 15.21
C LEU A 138 4.00 -25.17 14.78
N ASP A 139 2.74 -25.01 15.16
CA ASP A 139 1.66 -25.86 14.67
C ASP A 139 1.63 -25.89 13.14
N GLY A 140 1.55 -27.11 12.58
CA GLY A 140 1.63 -27.32 11.14
C GLY A 140 0.51 -26.65 10.35
N ASN A 141 -0.70 -26.57 10.92
CA ASN A 141 -1.82 -25.91 10.26
C ASN A 141 -1.63 -24.39 10.24
N ILE A 142 -1.13 -23.81 11.32
CA ILE A 142 -0.79 -22.39 11.39
C ILE A 142 0.31 -22.06 10.37
N SER A 143 1.42 -22.80 10.39
CA SER A 143 2.57 -22.55 9.50
C SER A 143 2.20 -22.69 8.02
N LEU A 144 1.39 -23.70 7.66
CA LEU A 144 0.87 -23.87 6.31
C LEU A 144 -0.08 -22.73 5.90
N SER A 145 -0.95 -22.29 6.81
CA SER A 145 -1.90 -21.19 6.53
C SER A 145 -1.17 -19.86 6.33
N VAL A 146 -0.12 -19.58 7.13
CA VAL A 146 0.78 -18.43 6.92
C VAL A 146 1.47 -18.54 5.56
N THR A 147 2.02 -19.71 5.23
CA THR A 147 2.70 -19.96 3.95
C THR A 147 1.78 -19.66 2.75
N LEU A 148 0.57 -20.22 2.75
CA LEU A 148 -0.40 -20.01 1.70
C LEU A 148 -0.85 -18.55 1.64
N PHE A 149 -1.09 -17.92 2.79
CA PHE A 149 -1.45 -16.51 2.86
C PHE A 149 -0.37 -15.62 2.23
N VAL A 150 0.89 -15.75 2.66
CA VAL A 150 2.01 -14.95 2.15
C VAL A 150 2.19 -15.14 0.64
N ALA A 151 2.16 -16.38 0.16
CA ALA A 151 2.34 -16.69 -1.25
C ALA A 151 1.19 -16.15 -2.12
N VAL A 152 -0.07 -16.38 -1.72
CA VAL A 152 -1.26 -15.93 -2.46
C VAL A 152 -1.40 -14.41 -2.40
N TYR A 153 -1.12 -13.78 -1.26
CA TYR A 153 -1.16 -12.33 -1.12
C TYR A 153 -0.14 -11.65 -2.06
N SER A 154 1.09 -12.16 -2.12
CA SER A 154 2.11 -11.70 -3.08
C SER A 154 1.67 -11.94 -4.54
N ALA A 155 1.12 -13.12 -4.86
CA ALA A 155 0.65 -13.41 -6.21
C ALA A 155 -0.53 -12.53 -6.65
N ARG A 156 -1.41 -12.13 -5.72
CA ARG A 156 -2.48 -11.17 -6.02
C ARG A 156 -1.94 -9.78 -6.31
N HIS A 157 -0.85 -9.36 -5.67
CA HIS A 157 -0.21 -8.09 -5.98
C HIS A 157 0.12 -7.94 -7.47
N PHE A 158 0.63 -9.01 -8.10
CA PHE A 158 0.84 -9.07 -9.55
C PHE A 158 -0.47 -8.95 -10.34
N SER A 159 -1.51 -9.68 -9.93
CA SER A 159 -2.84 -9.65 -10.58
C SER A 159 -3.44 -8.24 -10.60
N ARG A 160 -3.37 -7.52 -9.47
CA ARG A 160 -3.77 -6.11 -9.36
C ARG A 160 -2.99 -5.21 -10.32
N SER A 161 -1.68 -5.43 -10.40
CA SER A 161 -0.75 -4.66 -11.24
C SER A 161 -0.98 -4.88 -12.74
N ALA A 162 -1.40 -6.08 -13.15
CA ALA A 162 -1.77 -6.35 -14.54
C ALA A 162 -2.97 -5.50 -15.01
N GLY A 163 -3.95 -5.26 -14.13
CA GLY A 163 -5.06 -4.33 -14.38
C GLY A 163 -4.58 -2.90 -14.64
N TYR A 164 -3.63 -2.42 -13.83
CA TYR A 164 -3.04 -1.09 -14.01
C TYR A 164 -2.16 -0.98 -15.25
N ALA A 165 -1.35 -1.99 -15.57
CA ALA A 165 -0.53 -2.02 -16.77
C ALA A 165 -1.37 -1.95 -18.07
N ARG A 166 -2.63 -2.40 -18.03
CA ARG A 166 -3.58 -2.27 -19.15
C ARG A 166 -4.43 -1.01 -19.10
N MET A 167 -4.15 -0.08 -18.19
CA MET A 167 -4.92 1.16 -17.96
C MET A 167 -6.41 0.88 -17.66
N ARG A 168 -6.70 -0.22 -16.97
CA ARG A 168 -8.06 -0.66 -16.59
C ARG A 168 -8.21 -0.73 -15.07
N PRO A 169 -8.14 0.40 -14.34
CA PRO A 169 -8.18 0.42 -12.86
C PRO A 169 -9.48 -0.15 -12.27
N LEU A 170 -10.58 -0.12 -13.04
CA LEU A 170 -11.86 -0.72 -12.61
C LEU A 170 -11.81 -2.23 -12.45
N ILE A 171 -10.88 -2.92 -13.11
CA ILE A 171 -10.66 -4.36 -12.92
C ILE A 171 -10.11 -4.61 -11.52
N THR A 172 -9.07 -3.86 -11.15
CA THR A 172 -8.48 -3.93 -9.81
C THR A 172 -9.50 -3.56 -8.74
N ALA A 173 -10.31 -2.50 -8.97
CA ALA A 173 -11.38 -2.13 -8.06
C ALA A 173 -12.42 -3.24 -7.84
N SER A 174 -12.78 -3.99 -8.89
CA SER A 174 -13.68 -5.15 -8.72
C SER A 174 -13.04 -6.32 -7.99
N GLY A 175 -11.73 -6.54 -8.17
CA GLY A 175 -10.99 -7.53 -7.39
C GLY A 175 -10.97 -7.17 -5.91
N ASP A 176 -10.72 -5.90 -5.60
CA ASP A 176 -10.76 -5.37 -4.23
C ASP A 176 -12.15 -5.49 -3.59
N ALA A 177 -13.22 -5.15 -4.31
CA ALA A 177 -14.58 -5.36 -3.84
C ALA A 177 -14.92 -6.86 -3.63
N THR A 178 -14.46 -7.73 -4.54
CA THR A 178 -14.63 -9.19 -4.42
C THR A 178 -13.90 -9.72 -3.20
N TYR A 179 -12.67 -9.29 -2.96
CA TYR A 179 -11.89 -9.67 -1.80
C TYR A 179 -12.59 -9.30 -0.50
N VAL A 180 -13.11 -8.07 -0.39
CA VAL A 180 -13.85 -7.63 0.80
C VAL A 180 -15.13 -8.43 0.96
N GLY A 181 -15.93 -8.58 -0.09
CA GLY A 181 -17.21 -9.30 -0.04
C GLY A 181 -17.04 -10.78 0.33
N VAL A 182 -16.12 -11.48 -0.33
CA VAL A 182 -15.80 -12.89 -0.03
C VAL A 182 -15.16 -13.02 1.35
N GLY A 183 -14.26 -12.10 1.72
CA GLY A 183 -13.63 -12.07 3.04
C GLY A 183 -14.66 -11.93 4.16
N ILE A 184 -15.60 -10.99 4.04
CA ILE A 184 -16.71 -10.82 5.00
C ILE A 184 -17.56 -12.09 5.04
N LEU A 185 -17.96 -12.62 3.89
CA LEU A 185 -18.82 -13.81 3.83
C LEU A 185 -18.16 -15.02 4.50
N VAL A 186 -16.91 -15.34 4.15
CA VAL A 186 -16.19 -16.48 4.71
C VAL A 186 -15.94 -16.28 6.20
N MET A 187 -15.57 -15.06 6.63
CA MET A 187 -15.41 -14.76 8.06
C MET A 187 -16.72 -14.89 8.85
N LEU A 188 -17.85 -14.43 8.31
CA LEU A 188 -19.16 -14.61 8.94
C LEU A 188 -19.52 -16.08 9.05
N VAL A 189 -19.31 -16.87 8.00
CA VAL A 189 -19.52 -18.32 8.03
C VAL A 189 -18.65 -18.97 9.11
N LEU A 190 -17.37 -18.62 9.21
CA LEU A 190 -16.47 -19.14 10.24
C LEU A 190 -16.94 -18.79 11.66
N LEU A 191 -17.34 -17.54 11.88
CA LEU A 191 -17.83 -17.07 13.19
C LEU A 191 -19.14 -17.76 13.61
N LEU A 192 -19.97 -18.18 12.65
CA LEU A 192 -21.24 -18.87 12.92
C LEU A 192 -21.11 -20.40 12.99
N SER A 193 -20.03 -20.97 12.45
CA SER A 193 -19.89 -22.42 12.28
C SER A 193 -18.92 -23.08 13.24
N VAL A 194 -18.10 -22.31 13.96
CA VAL A 194 -17.04 -22.85 14.82
C VAL A 194 -17.13 -22.24 16.21
N ASP A 195 -17.08 -23.09 17.25
CA ASP A 195 -17.15 -22.67 18.65
C ASP A 195 -15.92 -21.84 19.09
N LYS A 196 -14.75 -22.11 18.49
CA LYS A 196 -13.49 -21.40 18.75
C LYS A 196 -12.78 -21.03 17.45
N LEU A 197 -12.52 -19.74 17.29
CA LEU A 197 -11.83 -19.21 16.11
C LEU A 197 -10.32 -19.46 16.20
N HIS A 198 -9.80 -20.39 15.39
CA HIS A 198 -8.35 -20.54 15.21
C HIS A 198 -7.82 -19.64 14.11
N ILE A 199 -6.59 -19.15 14.28
CA ILE A 199 -5.98 -18.20 13.33
C ILE A 199 -5.69 -18.79 11.95
N SER A 200 -5.44 -20.08 11.86
CA SER A 200 -5.30 -20.80 10.60
C SER A 200 -6.54 -20.60 9.71
N HIS A 201 -7.75 -20.71 10.27
CA HIS A 201 -8.99 -20.49 9.52
C HIS A 201 -9.12 -19.07 8.99
N VAL A 202 -8.72 -18.07 9.79
CA VAL A 202 -8.74 -16.66 9.40
C VAL A 202 -7.79 -16.42 8.22
N LEU A 203 -6.56 -16.92 8.31
CA LEU A 203 -5.57 -16.80 7.23
C LEU A 203 -6.04 -17.51 5.96
N LEU A 204 -6.64 -18.70 6.09
CA LEU A 204 -7.21 -19.43 4.95
C LEU A 204 -8.44 -18.71 4.35
N ALA A 205 -9.26 -18.05 5.17
CA ALA A 205 -10.36 -17.22 4.68
C ALA A 205 -9.83 -16.07 3.82
N LEU A 206 -8.74 -15.43 4.24
CA LEU A 206 -8.06 -14.40 3.46
C LEU A 206 -7.44 -14.99 2.19
N VAL A 207 -6.88 -16.21 2.22
CA VAL A 207 -6.41 -16.92 1.02
C VAL A 207 -7.55 -17.10 0.02
N VAL A 208 -8.70 -17.63 0.46
CA VAL A 208 -9.88 -17.84 -0.38
C VAL A 208 -10.37 -16.52 -1.00
N ALA A 209 -10.44 -15.46 -0.19
CA ALA A 209 -10.83 -14.14 -0.67
C ALA A 209 -9.85 -13.58 -1.71
N ASN A 210 -8.54 -13.75 -1.52
CA ASN A 210 -7.53 -13.33 -2.48
C ASN A 210 -7.63 -14.12 -3.79
N LEU A 211 -7.83 -15.45 -3.72
CA LEU A 211 -8.01 -16.29 -4.90
C LEU A 211 -9.26 -15.89 -5.68
N ALA A 212 -10.39 -15.66 -5.00
CA ALA A 212 -11.62 -15.20 -5.63
C ALA A 212 -11.43 -13.85 -6.35
N ALA A 213 -10.75 -12.89 -5.71
CA ALA A 213 -10.40 -11.62 -6.32
C ALA A 213 -9.53 -11.79 -7.58
N MET A 214 -8.48 -12.63 -7.50
CA MET A 214 -7.62 -12.93 -8.65
C MET A 214 -8.40 -13.57 -9.81
N LEU A 215 -9.36 -14.45 -9.52
CA LEU A 215 -10.22 -15.05 -10.54
C LEU A 215 -11.08 -13.99 -11.25
N VAL A 216 -11.70 -13.09 -10.50
CA VAL A 216 -12.49 -11.97 -11.07
C VAL A 216 -11.62 -11.05 -11.90
N GLU A 217 -10.45 -10.66 -11.40
CA GLU A 217 -9.49 -9.80 -12.12
C GLU A 217 -9.06 -10.44 -13.44
N ARG A 218 -8.69 -11.73 -13.41
CA ARG A 218 -8.28 -12.49 -14.60
C ARG A 218 -9.40 -12.62 -15.61
N TYR A 219 -10.61 -12.97 -15.17
CA TYR A 219 -11.78 -13.09 -16.03
C TYR A 219 -12.13 -11.74 -16.69
N ARG A 220 -12.08 -10.63 -15.95
CA ARG A 220 -12.34 -9.30 -16.54
C ARG A 220 -11.23 -8.82 -17.47
N LEU A 221 -10.00 -9.30 -17.32
CA LEU A 221 -8.88 -9.00 -18.22
C LEU A 221 -8.94 -9.79 -19.54
N HIS A 222 -9.19 -11.10 -19.45
CA HIS A 222 -9.02 -12.03 -20.59
C HIS A 222 -10.33 -12.65 -21.09
N GLY A 223 -11.46 -12.39 -20.42
CA GLY A 223 -12.73 -13.08 -20.66
C GLY A 223 -12.64 -14.57 -20.34
N ALA A 224 -13.45 -15.37 -21.04
CA ALA A 224 -13.40 -16.84 -20.95
C ALA A 224 -12.18 -17.47 -21.66
N SER A 225 -11.31 -16.66 -22.26
CA SER A 225 -10.13 -17.14 -22.99
C SER A 225 -9.06 -17.65 -22.04
N ARG A 226 -8.46 -18.81 -22.33
CA ARG A 226 -7.33 -19.38 -21.55
C ARG A 226 -5.98 -18.68 -21.76
N LYS A 227 -5.94 -17.56 -22.51
CA LYS A 227 -4.72 -16.78 -22.80
C LYS A 227 -3.99 -16.25 -21.55
N TRP A 228 -4.59 -16.34 -20.36
CA TRP A 228 -3.99 -15.96 -19.08
C TRP A 228 -2.91 -16.93 -18.56
N LEU A 229 -2.81 -18.15 -19.12
CA LEU A 229 -1.74 -19.12 -18.85
C LEU A 229 -0.63 -19.04 -19.91
N SER A 230 -0.06 -17.84 -20.10
CA SER A 230 1.07 -17.66 -21.00
C SER A 230 2.37 -17.83 -20.23
N PHE A 231 3.15 -18.84 -20.60
CA PHE A 231 4.52 -19.02 -20.15
C PHE A 231 5.47 -18.44 -21.19
N SER A 232 6.50 -17.75 -20.74
CA SER A 232 7.50 -17.14 -21.62
C SER A 232 8.90 -17.33 -21.04
N SER A 233 9.90 -17.25 -21.91
CA SER A 233 11.30 -17.39 -21.51
C SER A 233 11.72 -16.26 -20.58
N LEU A 234 12.48 -16.60 -19.54
CA LEU A 234 13.10 -15.63 -18.63
C LEU A 234 14.41 -15.03 -19.18
N ARG A 235 14.88 -15.49 -20.36
CA ARG A 235 16.17 -15.08 -20.93
C ARG A 235 16.25 -13.56 -21.19
N SER A 236 15.13 -12.93 -21.51
CA SER A 236 15.02 -11.48 -21.72
C SER A 236 14.95 -10.67 -20.43
N TYR A 237 14.87 -11.29 -19.25
CA TYR A 237 14.76 -10.56 -17.98
C TYR A 237 16.06 -9.84 -17.59
N GLY A 238 17.21 -10.22 -18.15
CA GLY A 238 18.51 -9.60 -17.84
C GLY A 238 18.52 -8.08 -18.03
N SER A 239 17.85 -7.55 -19.06
CA SER A 239 17.75 -6.11 -19.29
C SER A 239 16.87 -5.38 -18.27
N VAL A 240 15.88 -6.08 -17.69
CA VAL A 240 14.98 -5.54 -16.65
C VAL A 240 15.64 -5.60 -15.27
N TRP A 241 16.50 -6.60 -15.03
CA TRP A 241 17.17 -6.82 -13.75
C TRP A 241 18.09 -5.66 -13.33
N GLU A 242 18.82 -5.06 -14.27
CA GLU A 242 19.79 -3.99 -13.97
C GLU A 242 19.17 -2.81 -13.23
N GLN A 243 17.91 -2.50 -13.56
CA GLN A 243 17.13 -1.43 -12.92
C GLN A 243 16.35 -1.96 -11.72
N SER A 244 15.76 -3.16 -11.83
CA SER A 244 14.91 -3.75 -10.79
C SER A 244 15.68 -4.10 -9.51
N ARG A 245 16.98 -4.39 -9.58
CA ARG A 245 17.82 -4.68 -8.39
C ARG A 245 17.91 -3.50 -7.42
N TRP A 246 17.93 -2.27 -7.94
CA TRP A 246 17.98 -1.07 -7.11
C TRP A 246 16.62 -0.76 -6.50
N ALA A 247 15.55 -1.00 -7.25
CA ALA A 247 14.19 -0.92 -6.72
C ALA A 247 13.95 -1.97 -5.62
N LEU A 248 14.51 -3.17 -5.78
CA LEU A 248 14.44 -4.23 -4.76
C LEU A 248 15.18 -3.81 -3.49
N ALA A 249 16.44 -3.38 -3.63
CA ALA A 249 17.23 -2.93 -2.48
C ALA A 249 16.54 -1.78 -1.73
N GLY A 250 16.05 -0.77 -2.44
CA GLY A 250 15.31 0.35 -1.84
C GLY A 250 14.01 -0.08 -1.17
N SER A 251 13.20 -0.91 -1.82
CA SER A 251 11.91 -1.37 -1.27
C SER A 251 12.11 -2.22 -0.01
N LEU A 252 13.11 -3.11 -0.01
CA LEU A 252 13.41 -3.95 1.14
C LEU A 252 14.01 -3.16 2.31
N THR A 253 14.88 -2.18 2.06
CA THR A 253 15.41 -1.34 3.15
C THR A 253 14.34 -0.41 3.73
N THR A 254 13.50 0.20 2.90
CA THR A 254 12.35 0.99 3.40
C THR A 254 11.39 0.12 4.20
N LEU A 255 11.09 -1.09 3.74
CA LEU A 255 10.21 -1.99 4.48
C LEU A 255 10.86 -2.48 5.78
N PHE A 256 12.16 -2.78 5.76
CA PHE A 256 12.90 -3.13 6.96
C PHE A 256 12.93 -1.98 7.97
N LEU A 257 13.12 -0.72 7.53
CA LEU A 257 13.01 0.45 8.41
C LEU A 257 11.67 0.44 9.15
N ALA A 258 10.56 0.30 8.42
CA ALA A 258 9.22 0.31 9.01
C ALA A 258 8.94 -0.91 9.90
N GLN A 259 9.52 -2.06 9.58
CA GLN A 259 9.16 -3.36 10.17
C GLN A 259 10.29 -4.01 10.99
N ALA A 260 11.39 -3.32 11.27
CA ALA A 260 12.54 -3.87 11.99
C ALA A 260 12.12 -4.49 13.33
N HIS A 261 11.30 -3.76 14.11
CA HIS A 261 10.72 -4.24 15.37
C HIS A 261 9.97 -5.56 15.19
N SER A 262 9.08 -5.64 14.19
CA SER A 262 8.28 -6.84 13.97
C SER A 262 9.11 -8.07 13.58
N LEU A 263 10.16 -7.88 12.78
CA LEU A 263 11.07 -8.97 12.39
C LEU A 263 11.94 -9.42 13.55
N ILE A 264 12.59 -8.48 14.23
CA ILE A 264 13.57 -8.78 15.28
C ILE A 264 12.86 -9.42 16.48
N ILE A 265 11.80 -8.80 17.00
CA ILE A 265 11.07 -9.28 18.19
C ILE A 265 10.43 -10.63 17.94
N THR A 266 9.77 -10.81 16.80
CA THR A 266 9.12 -12.09 16.51
C THR A 266 10.16 -13.21 16.34
N ALA A 267 11.33 -12.91 15.77
CA ALA A 267 12.40 -13.89 15.61
C ALA A 267 13.08 -14.26 16.94
N THR A 268 13.22 -13.33 17.88
CA THR A 268 13.94 -13.55 19.14
C THR A 268 13.05 -13.95 20.32
N ASN A 269 11.87 -13.34 20.44
CA ASN A 269 10.96 -13.47 21.58
C ASN A 269 9.62 -14.13 21.20
N GLY A 270 9.38 -14.34 19.90
CA GLY A 270 8.19 -14.99 19.39
C GLY A 270 6.98 -14.07 19.21
N PRO A 271 5.85 -14.62 18.69
CA PRO A 271 4.67 -13.83 18.32
C PRO A 271 3.99 -13.11 19.50
N ASN A 272 4.02 -13.70 20.69
CA ASN A 272 3.45 -13.10 21.90
C ASN A 272 4.04 -11.71 22.19
N ALA A 273 5.37 -11.59 22.16
CA ALA A 273 6.06 -10.32 22.44
C ALA A 273 5.80 -9.25 21.36
N TYR A 274 5.47 -9.66 20.14
CA TYR A 274 5.13 -8.74 19.06
C TYR A 274 3.66 -8.28 19.11
N ALA A 275 2.76 -9.11 19.66
CA ALA A 275 1.32 -8.88 19.60
C ALA A 275 0.86 -7.54 20.20
N PRO A 276 1.34 -7.08 21.38
CA PRO A 276 0.93 -5.78 21.94
C PRO A 276 1.33 -4.61 21.02
N LEU A 277 2.51 -4.69 20.40
CA LEU A 277 3.03 -3.65 19.50
C LEU A 277 2.20 -3.57 18.23
N ALA A 278 1.83 -4.72 17.66
CA ALA A 278 0.93 -4.79 16.52
C ALA A 278 -0.48 -4.29 16.87
N ALA A 279 -1.00 -4.68 18.03
CA ALA A 279 -2.32 -4.30 18.52
C ALA A 279 -2.46 -2.79 18.65
N GLY A 280 -1.49 -2.14 19.30
CA GLY A 280 -1.47 -0.69 19.45
C GLY A 280 -1.39 0.06 18.11
N PHE A 281 -0.75 -0.54 17.10
CA PHE A 281 -0.62 0.06 15.78
C PHE A 281 -1.92 0.07 14.96
N VAL A 282 -2.88 -0.84 15.24
CA VAL A 282 -4.15 -0.97 14.49
C VAL A 282 -4.92 0.35 14.40
N LEU A 283 -4.94 1.10 15.50
CA LEU A 283 -5.64 2.37 15.63
C LEU A 283 -5.16 3.43 14.62
N PHE A 284 -3.94 3.29 14.09
CA PHE A 284 -3.30 4.24 13.17
C PHE A 284 -3.48 3.85 11.69
N GLY A 285 -4.10 2.71 11.39
CA GLY A 285 -4.35 2.24 10.03
C GLY A 285 -5.06 3.26 9.11
N PRO A 286 -6.19 3.87 9.52
CA PRO A 286 -6.91 4.84 8.71
C PRO A 286 -6.07 6.07 8.31
N VAL A 287 -5.23 6.57 9.23
CA VAL A 287 -4.34 7.72 8.96
C VAL A 287 -3.36 7.39 7.85
N ARG A 288 -2.76 6.19 7.86
CA ARG A 288 -1.79 5.79 6.83
C ARG A 288 -2.42 5.76 5.44
N VAL A 289 -3.67 5.32 5.33
CA VAL A 289 -4.40 5.32 4.05
C VAL A 289 -4.68 6.73 3.58
N ALA A 290 -5.07 7.65 4.47
CA ALA A 290 -5.26 9.05 4.13
C ALA A 290 -3.95 9.69 3.64
N LEU A 291 -2.83 9.44 4.33
CA LEU A 291 -1.50 9.93 3.95
C LEU A 291 -1.06 9.40 2.58
N LEU A 292 -1.23 8.11 2.31
CA LEU A 292 -0.86 7.50 1.04
C LEU A 292 -1.73 8.02 -0.12
N THR A 293 -3.03 8.17 0.12
CA THR A 293 -3.97 8.71 -0.88
C THR A 293 -3.59 10.13 -1.26
N TRP A 294 -3.31 10.98 -0.26
CA TRP A 294 -2.85 12.34 -0.50
C TRP A 294 -1.53 12.37 -1.29
N GLN A 295 -0.55 11.56 -0.90
CA GLN A 295 0.76 11.50 -1.56
C GLN A 295 0.63 11.16 -3.05
N ASN A 296 -0.23 10.20 -3.38
CA ASN A 296 -0.48 9.78 -4.75
C ASN A 296 -1.18 10.87 -5.58
N MET A 297 -2.07 11.66 -4.96
CA MET A 297 -2.79 12.74 -5.64
C MET A 297 -1.92 13.98 -5.90
N VAL A 298 -1.10 14.37 -4.94
CA VAL A 298 -0.37 15.66 -4.99
C VAL A 298 0.96 15.57 -5.75
N LYS A 299 1.56 14.38 -5.85
CA LYS A 299 2.86 14.20 -6.51
C LYS A 299 2.91 14.72 -7.98
N PRO A 300 1.91 14.49 -8.85
CA PRO A 300 1.89 15.06 -10.20
C PRO A 300 1.79 16.60 -10.20
N GLU A 301 0.97 17.17 -9.31
CA GLU A 301 0.81 18.63 -9.19
C GLU A 301 2.11 19.29 -8.76
N LEU A 302 2.82 18.70 -7.79
CA LEU A 302 4.14 19.17 -7.37
C LEU A 302 5.15 19.10 -8.51
N ALA A 303 5.12 18.05 -9.33
CA ALA A 303 6.03 17.92 -10.47
C ALA A 303 5.81 19.03 -11.52
N VAL A 304 4.55 19.34 -11.84
CA VAL A 304 4.21 20.44 -12.75
C VAL A 304 4.65 21.78 -12.16
N ALA A 305 4.28 22.08 -10.90
CA ALA A 305 4.63 23.34 -10.26
C ALA A 305 6.16 23.54 -10.13
N LEU A 306 6.91 22.47 -9.88
CA LEU A 306 8.37 22.49 -9.88
C LEU A 306 8.96 22.73 -11.27
N SER A 307 8.36 22.18 -12.33
CA SER A 307 8.81 22.41 -13.72
C SER A 307 8.54 23.83 -14.21
N GLU A 308 7.52 24.49 -13.67
CA GLU A 308 7.17 25.88 -13.95
C GLU A 308 7.92 26.88 -13.02
N SER A 309 8.95 26.41 -12.31
CA SER A 309 9.77 27.19 -11.37
C SER A 309 8.97 27.86 -10.24
N LYS A 310 7.79 27.34 -9.87
CA LYS A 310 6.94 27.85 -8.79
C LYS A 310 7.40 27.37 -7.41
N HIS A 311 8.70 27.51 -7.13
CA HIS A 311 9.35 26.96 -5.92
C HIS A 311 8.74 27.49 -4.61
N LEU A 312 8.33 28.77 -4.56
CA LEU A 312 7.67 29.35 -3.39
C LEU A 312 6.29 28.75 -3.11
N ALA A 313 5.48 28.55 -4.16
CA ALA A 313 4.15 27.95 -4.03
C ALA A 313 4.27 26.49 -3.57
N VAL A 314 5.23 25.74 -4.12
CA VAL A 314 5.55 24.37 -3.71
C VAL A 314 5.97 24.33 -2.24
N ARG A 315 6.86 25.23 -1.81
CA ARG A 315 7.27 25.34 -0.40
C ARG A 315 6.08 25.61 0.52
N GLN A 316 5.20 26.52 0.14
CA GLN A 316 4.01 26.86 0.93
C GLN A 316 3.02 25.69 1.00
N GLN A 317 2.79 24.99 -0.12
CA GLN A 317 1.94 23.81 -0.17
C GLN A 317 2.48 22.69 0.72
N ILE A 318 3.78 22.41 0.66
CA ILE A 318 4.43 21.38 1.49
C ILE A 318 4.30 21.74 2.97
N ARG A 319 4.64 22.98 3.35
CA ARG A 319 4.53 23.43 4.75
C ARG A 319 3.10 23.33 5.27
N THR A 320 2.14 23.79 4.48
CA THR A 320 0.71 23.76 4.85
C THR A 320 0.23 22.33 5.02
N THR A 321 0.60 21.44 4.09
CA THR A 321 0.21 20.04 4.17
C THR A 321 0.85 19.32 5.35
N SER A 322 2.17 19.46 5.55
CA SER A 322 2.85 18.87 6.71
C SER A 322 2.21 19.33 8.02
N PHE A 323 1.83 20.61 8.13
CA PHE A 323 1.15 21.14 9.31
C PHE A 323 -0.27 20.57 9.49
N LEU A 324 -1.07 20.50 8.42
CA LEU A 324 -2.41 19.90 8.47
C LEU A 324 -2.36 18.42 8.83
N MET A 325 -1.42 17.66 8.26
CA MET A 325 -1.23 16.25 8.56
C MET A 325 -0.77 16.03 9.99
N ALA A 326 0.23 16.79 10.45
CA ALA A 326 0.67 16.76 11.84
C ALA A 326 -0.46 17.13 12.80
N GLY A 327 -1.24 18.18 12.48
CA GLY A 327 -2.40 18.60 13.24
C GLY A 327 -3.48 17.53 13.31
N ALA A 328 -3.77 16.83 12.21
CA ALA A 328 -4.72 15.73 12.18
C ALA A 328 -4.26 14.54 13.04
N VAL A 329 -2.97 14.18 13.01
CA VAL A 329 -2.41 13.12 13.86
C VAL A 329 -2.41 13.53 15.33
N LEU A 330 -2.07 14.79 15.64
CA LEU A 330 -2.15 15.32 17.01
C LEU A 330 -3.58 15.31 17.54
N MET A 331 -4.56 15.74 16.73
CA MET A 331 -5.96 15.70 17.07
C MET A 331 -6.40 14.26 17.36
N MET A 332 -6.00 13.30 16.52
CA MET A 332 -6.27 11.88 16.77
C MET A 332 -5.62 11.41 18.07
N GLY A 333 -4.37 11.77 18.34
CA GLY A 333 -3.69 11.44 19.60
C GLY A 333 -4.43 11.99 20.83
N VAL A 334 -4.90 13.23 20.77
CA VAL A 334 -5.74 13.83 21.83
C VAL A 334 -7.06 13.09 21.97
N MET A 335 -7.72 12.74 20.87
CA MET A 335 -8.95 11.92 20.91
C MET A 335 -8.70 10.55 21.52
N LEU A 336 -7.57 9.91 21.22
CA LEU A 336 -7.19 8.62 21.81
C LEU A 336 -6.91 8.75 23.31
N LEU A 337 -6.31 9.85 23.78
CA LEU A 337 -6.13 10.11 25.21
C LEU A 337 -7.46 10.32 25.94
N ILE A 338 -8.38 11.10 25.35
CA ILE A 338 -9.71 11.32 25.92
C ILE A 338 -10.47 9.99 25.95
N LEU A 339 -10.47 9.26 24.84
CA LEU A 339 -11.22 8.02 24.69
C LEU A 339 -10.52 6.80 25.29
N TRP A 340 -9.33 6.96 25.90
CA TRP A 340 -8.48 5.86 26.35
C TRP A 340 -9.19 4.86 27.27
N PRO A 341 -9.97 5.27 28.30
CA PRO A 341 -10.64 4.33 29.19
C PRO A 341 -11.57 3.39 28.41
N TRP A 342 -12.42 3.93 27.54
CA TRP A 342 -13.33 3.13 26.72
C TRP A 342 -12.59 2.26 25.70
N ILE A 343 -11.51 2.76 25.10
CA ILE A 343 -10.69 2.00 24.15
C ILE A 343 -9.98 0.85 24.87
N ASN A 344 -9.42 1.09 26.04
CA ASN A 344 -8.74 0.08 26.85
C ASN A 344 -9.72 -1.00 27.30
N ASP A 345 -10.84 -0.60 27.91
CA ASP A 345 -11.86 -1.52 28.41
C ASP A 345 -12.48 -2.33 27.26
N PHE A 346 -12.64 -1.71 26.09
CA PHE A 346 -13.17 -2.40 24.93
C PHE A 346 -12.11 -3.30 24.27
N LEU A 347 -10.93 -2.81 23.91
CA LEU A 347 -10.00 -3.57 23.05
C LEU A 347 -8.95 -4.39 23.81
N TYR A 348 -8.50 -3.94 24.97
CA TYR A 348 -7.23 -4.41 25.56
C TYR A 348 -7.37 -5.05 26.94
N ALA A 349 -8.35 -4.64 27.75
CA ALA A 349 -8.45 -5.06 29.15
C ALA A 349 -8.60 -6.57 29.36
N ASP A 350 -9.14 -7.31 28.40
CA ASP A 350 -9.33 -8.76 28.54
C ASP A 350 -8.07 -9.57 28.20
N GLN A 351 -7.32 -9.18 27.16
CA GLN A 351 -6.23 -9.98 26.58
C GLN A 351 -4.83 -9.35 26.78
N TYR A 352 -4.77 -8.07 27.12
CA TYR A 352 -3.55 -7.24 27.18
C TYR A 352 -3.47 -6.42 28.48
N ALA A 353 -4.13 -6.85 29.56
CA ALA A 353 -4.17 -6.11 30.82
C ALA A 353 -2.78 -5.89 31.46
N ASP A 354 -1.90 -6.88 31.30
CA ASP A 354 -0.55 -6.87 31.86
C ASP A 354 0.45 -6.08 30.99
N GLU A 355 0.03 -5.63 29.81
CA GLU A 355 0.86 -4.94 28.84
C GLU A 355 0.68 -3.42 28.94
N PRO A 356 1.75 -2.61 28.76
CA PRO A 356 1.66 -1.15 28.87
C PRO A 356 1.03 -0.51 27.61
N MET A 357 -0.19 -0.91 27.27
CA MET A 357 -0.88 -0.54 26.03
C MET A 357 -1.04 0.97 25.84
N ALA A 358 -1.23 1.73 26.93
CA ALA A 358 -1.32 3.19 26.88
C ALA A 358 -0.02 3.82 26.37
N MET A 359 1.13 3.33 26.87
CA MET A 359 2.44 3.77 26.42
C MET A 359 2.71 3.34 24.98
N ILE A 360 2.38 2.09 24.62
CA ILE A 360 2.54 1.57 23.25
C ILE A 360 1.75 2.44 22.25
N VAL A 361 0.48 2.74 22.54
CA VAL A 361 -0.38 3.58 21.67
C VAL A 361 0.13 5.02 21.63
N ALA A 362 0.57 5.58 22.75
CA ALA A 362 1.16 6.91 22.79
C ALA A 362 2.44 7.00 21.93
N MET A 363 3.32 6.00 22.04
CA MET A 363 4.53 5.88 21.21
C MET A 363 4.19 5.79 19.73
N TRP A 364 3.22 4.95 19.34
CA TRP A 364 2.75 4.89 17.95
C TRP A 364 2.15 6.20 17.46
N SER A 365 1.50 6.98 18.32
CA SER A 365 1.01 8.31 17.97
C SER A 365 2.15 9.28 17.65
N ILE A 366 3.23 9.25 18.43
CA ILE A 366 4.41 10.08 18.19
C ILE A 366 5.15 9.62 16.93
N ILE A 367 5.32 8.30 16.74
CA ILE A 367 5.92 7.72 15.52
C ILE A 367 5.13 8.14 14.28
N THR A 368 3.81 8.03 14.33
CA THR A 368 2.91 8.42 13.23
C THR A 368 2.97 9.92 12.96
N LEU A 369 3.16 10.75 13.98
CA LEU A 369 3.33 12.20 13.83
C LEU A 369 4.60 12.52 13.01
N PHE A 370 5.73 11.90 13.34
CA PHE A 370 6.96 12.06 12.55
C PHE A 370 6.79 11.54 11.13
N ALA A 371 6.21 10.35 10.95
CA ALA A 371 5.93 9.77 9.64
C ALA A 371 5.05 10.67 8.76
N ALA A 372 4.00 11.25 9.35
CA ALA A 372 3.12 12.19 8.67
C ALA A 372 3.84 13.49 8.28
N SER A 373 4.74 13.99 9.12
CA SER A 373 5.43 15.27 8.90
C SER A 373 6.30 15.30 7.64
N TYR A 374 6.94 14.17 7.30
CA TYR A 374 7.86 14.08 6.16
C TYR A 374 7.24 13.52 4.89
N ASN A 375 5.98 13.09 4.95
CA ASN A 375 5.28 12.55 3.79
C ASN A 375 5.24 13.56 2.62
N ALA A 376 4.95 14.84 2.90
CA ALA A 376 4.99 15.91 1.91
C ALA A 376 6.41 16.23 1.39
N PRO A 377 7.44 16.39 2.25
CA PRO A 377 8.83 16.47 1.80
C PRO A 377 9.27 15.32 0.89
N ALA A 378 8.91 14.08 1.25
CA ALA A 378 9.22 12.90 0.45
C ALA A 378 8.52 12.96 -0.91
N ALA A 379 7.25 13.34 -0.97
CA ALA A 379 6.50 13.50 -2.22
C ALA A 379 7.15 14.53 -3.16
N ALA A 380 7.62 15.65 -2.62
CA ALA A 380 8.30 16.69 -3.38
C ALA A 380 9.68 16.24 -3.90
N LEU A 381 10.49 15.59 -3.08
CA LEU A 381 11.77 15.02 -3.52
C LEU A 381 11.59 13.96 -4.62
N GLN A 382 10.53 13.16 -4.54
CA GLN A 382 10.15 12.23 -5.61
C GLN A 382 9.73 12.96 -6.89
N ALA A 383 9.00 14.08 -6.79
CA ALA A 383 8.62 14.91 -7.93
C ALA A 383 9.84 15.57 -8.60
N MET A 384 10.86 15.94 -7.81
CA MET A 384 12.17 16.42 -8.29
C MET A 384 13.06 15.32 -8.87
N ARG A 385 12.64 14.05 -8.81
CA ARG A 385 13.42 12.87 -9.22
C ARG A 385 14.71 12.66 -8.40
N ASP A 386 14.78 13.18 -7.17
CA ASP A 386 15.95 12.99 -6.28
C ASP A 386 15.89 11.62 -5.55
N PHE A 387 15.75 10.56 -6.34
CA PHE A 387 15.57 9.18 -5.84
C PHE A 387 16.79 8.67 -5.06
N ARG A 388 17.99 9.18 -5.36
CA ARG A 388 19.23 8.81 -4.66
C ARG A 388 19.19 9.27 -3.20
N VAL A 389 18.74 10.50 -2.95
CA VAL A 389 18.59 11.02 -1.58
C VAL A 389 17.58 10.18 -0.79
N LEU A 390 16.42 9.89 -1.40
CA LEU A 390 15.36 9.09 -0.75
C LEU A 390 15.82 7.66 -0.44
N ALA A 391 16.58 7.04 -1.35
CA ALA A 391 17.15 5.72 -1.13
C ALA A 391 18.18 5.71 0.01
N MET A 392 19.10 6.70 0.04
CA MET A 392 20.11 6.78 1.09
C MET A 392 19.48 7.10 2.45
N ALA A 393 18.48 7.98 2.50
CA ALA A 393 17.70 8.24 3.71
C ALA A 393 17.08 6.95 4.26
N SER A 394 16.46 6.14 3.39
CA SER A 394 15.86 4.87 3.78
C SER A 394 16.90 3.86 4.26
N VAL A 395 18.08 3.78 3.63
CA VAL A 395 19.17 2.90 4.07
C VAL A 395 19.68 3.30 5.46
N TYR A 396 19.96 4.59 5.68
CA TYR A 396 20.41 5.07 7.00
C TYR A 396 19.36 4.87 8.08
N GLY A 397 18.09 5.16 7.76
CA GLY A 397 16.98 4.92 8.68
C GLY A 397 16.78 3.43 9.00
N ALA A 398 16.96 2.54 8.01
CA ALA A 398 16.89 1.09 8.21
C ALA A 398 18.00 0.57 9.13
N ILE A 399 19.24 1.05 8.94
CA ILE A 399 20.37 0.72 9.83
C ILE A 399 20.09 1.25 11.23
N LEU A 400 19.69 2.51 11.36
CA LEU A 400 19.37 3.14 12.65
C LEU A 400 18.27 2.37 13.39
N SER A 401 17.17 2.05 12.70
CA SER A 401 16.07 1.28 13.27
C SER A 401 16.53 -0.12 13.69
N GLY A 402 17.24 -0.85 12.83
CA GLY A 402 17.69 -2.20 13.12
C GLY A 402 18.62 -2.27 14.33
N VAL A 403 19.61 -1.35 14.40
CA VAL A 403 20.54 -1.27 15.52
C VAL A 403 19.82 -0.90 16.82
N LEU A 404 19.01 0.17 16.81
CA LEU A 404 18.34 0.61 18.04
C LEU A 404 17.29 -0.39 18.52
N VAL A 405 16.51 -1.00 17.62
CA VAL A 405 15.58 -2.09 17.99
C VAL A 405 16.36 -3.24 18.63
N SER A 406 17.48 -3.67 18.02
CA SER A 406 18.27 -4.79 18.57
C SER A 406 18.88 -4.47 19.93
N VAL A 407 19.42 -3.26 20.10
CA VAL A 407 20.04 -2.82 21.36
C VAL A 407 18.99 -2.65 22.46
N THR A 408 17.86 -2.01 22.16
CA THR A 408 16.79 -1.81 23.14
C THR A 408 16.17 -3.12 23.57
N LEU A 409 15.92 -4.04 22.63
CA LEU A 409 15.42 -5.38 22.95
C LEU A 409 16.41 -6.22 23.77
N TYR A 410 17.72 -6.06 23.55
CA TYR A 410 18.73 -6.76 24.31
C TYR A 410 18.87 -6.24 25.75
N LEU A 411 18.66 -4.93 25.94
CA LEU A 411 18.87 -4.26 27.23
C LEU A 411 17.59 -4.12 28.08
N PHE A 412 16.41 -4.15 27.45
CA PHE A 412 15.12 -3.82 28.06
C PHE A 412 13.99 -4.72 27.51
N GLU A 413 12.75 -4.32 27.76
CA GLU A 413 11.53 -5.04 27.38
C GLU A 413 11.09 -4.76 25.93
N PRO A 414 10.27 -5.63 25.30
CA PRO A 414 9.90 -5.53 23.88
C PRO A 414 9.27 -4.19 23.44
N GLU A 415 8.50 -3.53 24.29
CA GLU A 415 7.89 -2.22 24.02
C GLU A 415 8.90 -1.09 23.83
N THR A 416 10.10 -1.22 24.39
CA THR A 416 11.17 -0.23 24.22
C THR A 416 11.71 -0.18 22.79
N THR A 417 11.48 -1.23 21.99
CA THR A 417 11.86 -1.27 20.57
C THR A 417 11.19 -0.19 19.73
N LEU A 418 10.04 0.34 20.18
CA LEU A 418 9.38 1.48 19.54
C LEU A 418 10.27 2.74 19.54
N ILE A 419 11.21 2.86 20.47
CA ILE A 419 12.21 3.95 20.48
C ILE A 419 13.09 3.87 19.23
N GLY A 420 13.46 2.67 18.79
CA GLY A 420 14.24 2.48 17.57
C GLY A 420 13.51 2.93 16.32
N ILE A 421 12.21 2.62 16.23
CA ILE A 421 11.35 3.09 15.13
C ILE A 421 11.20 4.61 15.20
N LEU A 422 10.91 5.15 16.39
CA LEU A 422 10.75 6.58 16.60
C LEU A 422 12.01 7.35 16.16
N ALA A 423 13.19 6.87 16.53
CA ALA A 423 14.45 7.48 16.12
C ALA A 423 14.64 7.45 14.59
N ALA A 424 14.25 6.36 13.93
CA ALA A 424 14.32 6.25 12.47
C ALA A 424 13.33 7.19 11.76
N GLU A 425 12.07 7.26 12.22
CA GLU A 425 11.06 8.17 11.64
C GLU A 425 11.40 9.65 11.92
N ALA A 426 11.93 9.97 13.09
CA ALA A 426 12.43 11.30 13.41
C ALA A 426 13.64 11.68 12.54
N PHE A 427 14.57 10.74 12.33
CA PHE A 427 15.68 10.92 11.39
C PHE A 427 15.17 11.21 9.97
N MET A 428 14.23 10.41 9.46
CA MET A 428 13.62 10.61 8.15
C MET A 428 12.97 11.99 8.05
N ALA A 429 12.24 12.40 9.09
CA ALA A 429 11.60 13.70 9.14
C ALA A 429 12.57 14.87 9.06
N ILE A 430 13.63 14.82 9.85
CA ILE A 430 14.64 15.88 9.89
C ILE A 430 15.44 15.90 8.59
N TYR A 431 15.91 14.74 8.14
CA TYR A 431 16.80 14.61 6.98
C TYR A 431 16.13 15.04 5.68
N LEU A 432 14.95 14.51 5.37
CA LEU A 432 14.24 14.82 4.11
C LEU A 432 13.77 16.26 4.06
N THR A 433 13.26 16.78 5.18
CA THR A 433 12.84 18.18 5.27
C THR A 433 14.02 19.14 5.04
N ARG A 434 15.16 18.89 5.68
CA ARG A 434 16.37 19.72 5.49
C ARG A 434 16.87 19.70 4.06
N ILE A 435 16.95 18.52 3.43
CA ILE A 435 17.44 18.42 2.05
C ILE A 435 16.48 19.11 1.08
N LEU A 436 15.17 18.90 1.22
CA LEU A 436 14.20 19.58 0.39
C LEU A 436 14.35 21.11 0.48
N TYR A 437 14.46 21.67 1.68
CA TYR A 437 14.63 23.11 1.84
C TYR A 437 15.90 23.63 1.16
N LYS A 438 17.01 22.90 1.29
CA LYS A 438 18.26 23.23 0.59
C LYS A 438 18.09 23.21 -0.94
N ARG A 439 17.42 22.19 -1.48
CA ARG A 439 17.14 22.09 -2.93
C ARG A 439 16.27 23.22 -3.45
N LEU A 440 15.22 23.59 -2.69
CA LEU A 440 14.33 24.69 -3.06
C LEU A 440 15.04 26.06 -3.00
N GLN A 441 16.11 26.20 -2.20
CA GLN A 441 16.97 27.39 -2.18
C GLN A 441 18.00 27.43 -3.30
N GLU A 442 18.55 26.27 -3.70
CA GLU A 442 19.51 26.17 -4.83
C GLU A 442 18.86 26.47 -6.19
N THR A 443 17.53 26.36 -6.29
CA THR A 443 16.76 26.56 -7.54
C THR A 443 16.05 27.93 -7.61
N SER A 444 16.11 28.72 -6.53
CA SER A 444 15.62 30.10 -6.46
C SER A 444 16.75 31.09 -6.69
#